data_AF-A0A3A4NWR7-F1
#
_entry.id   AF-A0A3A4NWR7-F1
#
_cell.length_a   1.000
_cell.length_b   1.000
_cell.length_c   1.000
_cell.angle_alpha   90.00
_cell.angle_beta   90.00
_cell.angle_gamma   90.00
#
_symmetry.space_group_name_H-M   'P 1'
#
loop_
_entity.id
_entity.type
_entity.pdbx_description
1 polymer ?
#
loop_
_entity_poly.entity_id
_entity_poly.type
_entity_poly.pdbx_seq_one_letter_code
_entity_poly.pdbx_strand_id
1 'polypeptide(L)'
;MPETEVYFYQEDNGDIPFKEWLNIVSRMEKRAVQKCLAHIELLKKYGNELRRPHVDYLKEGIYELRFSYKRTPYRILYFFHGQNVVIISHGVKKEKEVLVGDIEKALQRKRKVEKYPKKYIFREKIDV
;
A
#
# COMPACT_ATOMS: atom_id res chain seq x y z
N MET A 1 7.84 -9.84 18.68
CA MET A 1 6.88 -10.14 17.58
C MET A 1 7.68 -10.25 16.30
N PRO A 2 7.43 -11.24 15.43
CA PRO A 2 8.06 -11.25 14.12
C PRO A 2 7.61 -10.00 13.34
N GLU A 3 8.55 -9.33 12.69
CA GLU A 3 8.25 -8.18 11.82
C GLU A 3 7.39 -8.65 10.63
N THR A 4 6.37 -7.87 10.28
CA THR A 4 5.57 -8.10 9.08
C THR A 4 6.38 -7.70 7.86
N GLU A 5 6.53 -8.63 6.91
CA GLU A 5 7.16 -8.34 5.63
C GLU A 5 6.21 -7.49 4.78
N VAL A 6 6.72 -6.39 4.22
CA VAL A 6 5.96 -5.54 3.30
C VAL A 6 6.59 -5.63 1.92
N TYR A 7 5.81 -6.14 0.98
CA TYR A 7 6.15 -6.22 -0.44
C TYR A 7 5.20 -5.39 -1.28
N PHE A 8 5.49 -5.30 -2.58
CA PHE A 8 4.71 -4.50 -3.51
C PHE A 8 4.10 -5.38 -4.58
N TYR A 9 2.92 -4.98 -5.04
CA TYR A 9 2.34 -5.57 -6.24
C TYR A 9 3.08 -5.06 -7.48
N GLN A 10 3.33 -5.94 -8.45
CA GLN A 10 3.73 -5.56 -9.81
C GLN A 10 2.69 -6.00 -10.85
N GLU A 11 2.54 -5.23 -11.92
CA GLU A 11 1.69 -5.54 -13.06
C GLU A 11 2.36 -6.56 -14.00
N ASP A 12 1.61 -7.00 -15.03
CA ASP A 12 2.08 -7.97 -16.02
C ASP A 12 3.31 -7.51 -16.81
N ASN A 13 3.48 -6.21 -16.99
CA ASN A 13 4.61 -5.59 -17.66
C ASN A 13 5.80 -5.29 -16.72
N GLY A 14 5.69 -5.63 -15.44
CA GLY A 14 6.71 -5.36 -14.42
C GLY A 14 6.58 -3.99 -13.74
N ASP A 15 5.61 -3.16 -14.12
CA ASP A 15 5.40 -1.88 -13.45
C ASP A 15 4.96 -2.09 -12.02
N ILE A 16 5.43 -1.22 -11.12
CA ILE A 16 5.06 -1.25 -9.70
C ILE A 16 4.20 0.00 -9.43
N PRO A 17 2.85 -0.14 -9.37
CA PRO A 17 1.94 1.01 -9.26
C PRO A 17 2.23 1.91 -8.05
N PHE A 18 2.71 1.32 -6.95
CA PHE A 18 3.11 2.09 -5.78
C PHE A 18 4.37 2.94 -6.01
N LYS A 19 5.35 2.43 -6.77
CA LYS A 19 6.56 3.18 -7.16
C LYS A 19 6.20 4.37 -8.04
N GLU A 20 5.36 4.15 -9.04
CA GLU A 20 4.87 5.22 -9.92
C GLU A 20 4.16 6.31 -9.14
N TRP A 21 3.26 5.93 -8.22
CA TRP A 21 2.58 6.88 -7.36
C TRP A 21 3.55 7.64 -6.45
N LEU A 22 4.53 6.95 -5.82
CA LEU A 22 5.55 7.60 -5.01
C LEU A 22 6.37 8.61 -5.82
N ASN A 23 6.72 8.29 -7.08
CA ASN A 23 7.43 9.20 -7.97
C ASN A 23 6.62 10.46 -8.30
N ILE A 24 5.30 10.34 -8.43
CA ILE A 24 4.42 11.51 -8.61
C ILE A 24 4.42 12.36 -7.33
N VAL A 25 4.26 11.73 -6.16
CA VAL A 25 4.25 12.43 -4.87
C VAL A 25 5.60 13.09 -4.57
N SER A 26 6.73 12.45 -4.90
CA SER A 26 8.08 12.97 -4.65
C SER A 26 8.38 14.26 -5.42
N ARG A 27 7.87 14.37 -6.66
CA ARG A 27 7.97 15.57 -7.50
C ARG A 27 7.19 16.75 -6.92
N MET A 28 6.11 16.48 -6.19
CA MET A 28 5.25 17.52 -5.61
C MET A 28 5.67 17.89 -4.18
N GLU A 29 5.87 16.91 -3.30
CA GLU A 29 6.05 17.11 -1.87
C GLU A 29 6.98 16.03 -1.26
N LYS A 30 8.30 16.24 -1.30
CA LYS A 30 9.30 15.27 -0.77
C LYS A 30 9.05 14.86 0.69
N ARG A 31 8.58 15.77 1.55
CA ARG A 31 8.24 15.46 2.95
C ARG A 31 7.00 14.57 3.10
N ALA A 32 6.10 14.56 2.11
CA ALA A 32 4.99 13.61 2.08
C ALA A 32 5.49 12.18 1.86
N VAL A 33 6.52 12.00 1.03
CA VAL A 33 7.18 10.69 0.83
C VAL A 33 7.83 10.21 2.12
N GLN A 34 8.57 11.05 2.83
CA GLN A 34 9.15 10.68 4.14
C GLN A 34 8.08 10.21 5.12
N LYS A 35 6.94 10.91 5.17
CA LYS A 35 5.81 10.54 6.03
C LYS A 35 5.13 9.24 5.59
N CYS A 36 5.03 9.01 4.28
CA CYS A 36 4.55 7.76 3.69
C CYS A 36 5.42 6.57 4.15
N LEU A 37 6.74 6.68 3.98
CA LEU A 37 7.70 5.65 4.39
C LEU A 37 7.63 5.38 5.89
N ALA A 38 7.54 6.42 6.73
CA ALA A 38 7.37 6.26 8.16
C ALA A 38 6.09 5.48 8.54
N HIS A 39 4.99 5.65 7.79
CA HIS A 39 3.77 4.85 8.03
C HIS A 39 3.92 3.40 7.56
N ILE A 40 4.67 3.15 6.48
CA ILE A 40 5.01 1.79 6.06
C ILE A 40 5.86 1.09 7.13
N GLU A 41 6.79 1.78 7.77
CA GLU A 41 7.55 1.23 8.90
C GLU A 41 6.66 0.89 10.10
N LEU A 42 5.63 1.71 10.39
CA LEU A 42 4.61 1.34 11.38
C LEU A 42 3.86 0.06 10.97
N LEU A 43 3.53 -0.07 9.68
CA LEU A 43 2.85 -1.25 9.16
C LEU A 43 3.73 -2.51 9.22
N LYS A 44 5.04 -2.41 8.98
CA LYS A 44 5.99 -3.51 9.18
C LYS A 44 6.07 -3.92 10.65
N LYS A 45 6.13 -2.94 11.55
CA LYS A 45 6.28 -3.18 12.99
C LYS A 45 5.06 -3.85 13.62
N TYR A 46 3.87 -3.39 13.26
CA TYR A 46 2.63 -3.80 13.92
C TYR A 46 1.75 -4.73 13.07
N GLY A 47 1.92 -4.78 11.75
CA GLY A 47 1.20 -5.70 10.87
C GLY A 47 -0.32 -5.66 11.06
N ASN A 48 -0.88 -6.84 11.32
CA ASN A 48 -2.30 -7.05 11.63
C ASN A 48 -2.73 -6.48 12.99
N GLU A 49 -1.83 -6.00 13.84
CA GLU A 49 -2.13 -5.31 15.09
C GLU A 49 -2.13 -3.78 14.93
N LEU A 50 -1.73 -3.24 13.77
CA LEU A 50 -1.92 -1.83 13.49
C LEU A 50 -3.43 -1.53 13.47
N ARG A 51 -3.84 -0.47 14.16
CA ARG A 51 -5.26 -0.08 14.32
C ARG A 51 -5.49 1.36 13.86
N ARG A 52 -6.74 1.79 13.94
CA ARG A 52 -7.10 3.21 13.82
C ARG A 52 -6.29 4.05 14.83
N PRO A 53 -5.88 5.28 14.48
CA PRO A 53 -6.25 6.01 13.26
C PRO A 53 -5.37 5.71 12.02
N HIS A 54 -4.36 4.83 12.14
CA HIS A 54 -3.37 4.59 11.10
C HIS A 54 -3.87 3.66 9.99
N VAL A 55 -4.73 2.69 10.30
CA VAL A 55 -5.30 1.79 9.30
C VAL A 55 -6.80 1.68 9.42
N ASP A 56 -7.44 1.29 8.32
CA ASP A 56 -8.85 0.92 8.30
C ASP A 56 -9.10 -0.26 7.36
N TYR A 57 -10.15 -1.02 7.63
CA TYR A 57 -10.65 -2.04 6.70
C TYR A 57 -11.58 -1.39 5.69
N LEU A 58 -11.41 -1.72 4.39
CA LEU A 58 -12.28 -1.25 3.33
C LEU A 58 -13.28 -2.34 2.94
N LYS A 59 -12.82 -3.40 2.27
CA LYS A 59 -13.69 -4.45 1.72
C LYS A 59 -12.89 -5.69 1.32
N GLU A 60 -13.43 -6.90 1.52
CA GLU A 60 -12.93 -8.17 0.96
C GLU A 60 -11.41 -8.43 1.23
N GLY A 61 -10.95 -8.02 2.41
CA GLY A 61 -9.54 -8.15 2.83
C GLY A 61 -8.61 -7.06 2.30
N ILE A 62 -9.16 -5.97 1.76
CA ILE A 62 -8.44 -4.74 1.40
C ILE A 62 -8.49 -3.78 2.60
N TYR A 63 -7.34 -3.20 2.89
CA TYR A 63 -7.12 -2.25 3.97
C TYR A 63 -6.55 -0.94 3.40
N GLU A 64 -6.75 0.17 4.11
CA GLU A 64 -6.05 1.42 3.85
C GLU A 64 -5.05 1.76 4.97
N LEU A 65 -3.84 2.17 4.61
CA LEU A 65 -2.92 2.89 5.50
C LEU A 65 -3.14 4.40 5.32
N ARG A 66 -3.30 5.10 6.43
CA ARG A 66 -3.80 6.47 6.52
C ARG A 66 -2.71 7.42 6.98
N PHE A 67 -2.37 8.39 6.14
CA PHE A 67 -1.55 9.52 6.54
C PHE A 67 -2.00 10.81 5.87
N SER A 68 -1.47 11.94 6.35
CA SER A 68 -1.79 13.25 5.78
C SER A 68 -0.59 14.18 5.90
N TYR A 69 -0.39 15.03 4.89
CA TYR A 69 0.67 16.04 4.88
C TYR A 69 0.12 17.34 4.31
N LYS A 70 0.40 18.48 4.98
CA LYS A 70 -0.15 19.81 4.63
C LYS A 70 -1.66 19.77 4.26
N ARG A 71 -2.49 19.18 5.11
CA ARG A 71 -3.94 19.00 4.89
C ARG A 71 -4.35 18.11 3.71
N THR A 72 -3.40 17.55 2.97
CA THR A 72 -3.68 16.56 1.92
C THR A 72 -3.71 15.16 2.53
N PRO A 73 -4.84 14.43 2.46
CA PRO A 73 -4.90 13.05 2.91
C PRO A 73 -4.42 12.11 1.79
N TYR A 74 -3.55 11.18 2.18
CA TYR A 74 -3.05 10.11 1.32
C TYR A 74 -3.48 8.77 1.90
N ARG A 75 -3.75 7.80 1.02
CA ARG A 75 -4.06 6.43 1.41
C ARG A 75 -3.19 5.46 0.62
N ILE A 76 -2.78 4.37 1.27
CA ILE A 76 -2.10 3.26 0.62
C ILE A 76 -3.01 2.06 0.77
N LEU A 77 -3.46 1.51 -0.36
CA LEU A 77 -4.29 0.30 -0.36
C LEU A 77 -3.36 -0.92 -0.32
N TYR A 78 -3.65 -1.83 0.59
CA TYR A 78 -2.88 -3.05 0.78
C TYR A 78 -3.76 -4.23 1.19
N PHE A 79 -3.22 -5.43 1.13
CA PHE A 79 -3.86 -6.65 1.61
C PHE A 79 -2.83 -7.59 2.23
N PHE A 80 -3.29 -8.52 3.05
CA PHE A 80 -2.44 -9.57 3.61
C PHE A 80 -2.35 -10.77 2.67
N HIS A 81 -1.17 -11.38 2.60
CA HIS A 81 -0.91 -12.64 1.91
C HIS A 81 -0.38 -13.66 2.93
N GLY A 82 -1.28 -14.47 3.50
CA GLY A 82 -0.95 -15.26 4.69
C GLY A 82 -0.97 -14.40 5.95
N GLN A 83 -0.25 -14.81 7.00
CA GLN A 83 -0.33 -14.17 8.32
C GLN A 83 0.59 -12.94 8.47
N ASN A 84 1.81 -13.00 7.91
CA ASN A 84 2.87 -12.02 8.22
C ASN A 84 3.38 -11.24 7.00
N VAL A 85 2.67 -11.32 5.86
CA VAL A 85 3.05 -10.60 4.64
C VAL A 85 1.96 -9.63 4.26
N VAL A 86 2.35 -8.38 4.05
CA VAL A 86 1.54 -7.32 3.50
C VAL A 86 1.98 -7.04 2.06
N ILE A 87 1.02 -6.95 1.15
CA ILE A 87 1.26 -6.52 -0.22
C ILE A 87 0.63 -5.14 -0.43
N ILE A 88 1.46 -4.14 -0.66
CA ILE A 88 1.01 -2.81 -1.05
C ILE A 88 0.58 -2.84 -2.52
N SER A 89 -0.67 -2.47 -2.76
CA SER A 89 -1.25 -2.42 -4.10
C SER A 89 -0.87 -1.13 -4.83
N HIS A 90 -1.21 0.02 -4.23
CA HIS A 90 -0.94 1.35 -4.76
C HIS A 90 -1.29 2.42 -3.73
N GLY A 91 -0.83 3.66 -3.97
CA GLY A 91 -1.25 4.83 -3.22
C GLY A 91 -2.28 5.65 -3.98
N VAL A 92 -3.07 6.42 -3.24
CA VAL A 92 -4.05 7.38 -3.77
C VAL A 92 -4.00 8.69 -2.99
N LYS A 93 -4.17 9.81 -3.69
CA LYS A 93 -4.51 11.09 -3.05
C LYS A 93 -6.03 11.14 -2.95
N LYS A 94 -6.54 11.43 -1.76
CA LYS A 94 -7.97 11.43 -1.46
C LYS A 94 -8.47 12.85 -1.27
N GLU A 95 -9.72 13.11 -1.66
CA GLU A 95 -10.43 14.35 -1.30
C GLU A 95 -11.42 14.12 -0.15
N LYS A 96 -12.23 13.04 -0.22
CA LYS A 96 -13.22 12.68 0.82
C LYS A 96 -13.19 11.21 1.23
N GLU A 97 -13.31 10.30 0.26
CA GLU A 97 -13.28 8.84 0.43
C GLU A 97 -12.34 8.14 -0.58
N VAL A 98 -11.99 6.86 -0.35
CA VAL A 98 -11.26 6.09 -1.39
C VAL A 98 -12.30 5.71 -2.44
N LEU A 99 -12.01 5.97 -3.71
CA LEU A 99 -12.97 5.70 -4.78
C LEU A 99 -13.19 4.19 -4.92
N VAL A 100 -14.44 3.80 -5.21
CA VAL A 100 -14.82 2.38 -5.42
C VAL A 100 -13.90 1.71 -6.44
N GLY A 101 -13.56 2.41 -7.52
CA GLY A 101 -12.64 1.90 -8.56
C GLY A 101 -11.23 1.57 -8.06
N ASP A 102 -10.71 2.27 -7.04
CA ASP A 102 -9.40 1.95 -6.46
C ASP A 102 -9.46 0.70 -5.58
N ILE A 103 -10.58 0.51 -4.87
CA ILE A 103 -10.83 -0.72 -4.10
C ILE A 103 -10.96 -1.91 -5.05
N GLU A 104 -11.72 -1.78 -6.13
CA GLU A 104 -11.87 -2.82 -7.15
C GLU A 104 -10.54 -3.18 -7.82
N LYS A 105 -9.70 -2.19 -8.15
CA LYS A 105 -8.34 -2.43 -8.64
C LYS A 105 -7.51 -3.20 -7.61
N ALA A 106 -7.57 -2.82 -6.33
CA ALA A 106 -6.84 -3.54 -5.29
C ALA A 106 -7.33 -5.00 -5.14
N LEU A 107 -8.63 -5.26 -5.29
CA LEU A 107 -9.20 -6.61 -5.31
C LEU A 107 -8.72 -7.44 -6.50
N GLN A 108 -8.68 -6.86 -7.70
CA GLN A 108 -8.16 -7.55 -8.89
C GLN A 108 -6.68 -7.93 -8.71
N ARG A 109 -5.88 -7.01 -8.16
CA ARG A 109 -4.46 -7.23 -7.86
C ARG A 109 -4.27 -8.30 -6.77
N LYS A 110 -5.11 -8.30 -5.74
CA LYS A 110 -5.15 -9.35 -4.71
C LYS A 110 -5.39 -10.73 -5.34
N ARG A 111 -6.42 -10.86 -6.19
CA ARG A 111 -6.73 -12.13 -6.90
C ARG A 111 -5.57 -12.59 -7.79
N LYS A 112 -4.90 -11.66 -8.49
CA LYS A 112 -3.69 -11.97 -9.27
C LYS A 112 -2.58 -12.55 -8.38
N VAL A 113 -2.30 -11.92 -7.23
CA VAL A 113 -1.30 -12.39 -6.26
C VAL A 113 -1.68 -13.74 -5.67
N GLU A 114 -2.94 -13.95 -5.28
CA GLU A 114 -3.41 -15.24 -4.77
C GLU A 114 -3.21 -16.37 -5.80
N LYS A 115 -3.45 -16.08 -7.10
CA LYS A 115 -3.31 -17.06 -8.17
C LYS A 115 -1.85 -17.32 -8.59
N TYR A 116 -1.02 -16.27 -8.63
CA TYR A 116 0.36 -16.35 -9.11
C TYR A 116 1.32 -15.48 -8.28
N PRO A 117 1.58 -15.83 -7.00
CA PRO A 117 2.33 -14.98 -6.07
C PRO A 117 3.78 -14.74 -6.48
N LYS A 118 4.40 -15.69 -7.20
CA LYS A 118 5.76 -15.52 -7.74
C LYS A 118 5.82 -14.45 -8.84
N LYS A 119 4.72 -14.23 -9.58
CA LYS A 119 4.65 -13.28 -10.70
C LYS A 119 4.30 -11.88 -10.23
N TYR A 120 3.39 -11.73 -9.27
CA TYR A 120 2.80 -10.42 -8.95
C TYR A 120 3.31 -9.81 -7.63
N ILE A 121 4.21 -10.48 -6.90
CA ILE A 121 4.85 -9.93 -5.70
C ILE A 121 6.28 -9.52 -6.04
N PHE A 122 6.53 -8.21 -6.03
CA PHE A 122 7.86 -7.61 -6.11
C PHE A 122 8.50 -7.59 -4.71
N ARG A 123 9.61 -8.32 -4.56
CA ARG A 123 10.30 -8.54 -3.27
C ARG A 123 11.54 -7.67 -3.06
N GLU A 124 12.02 -7.02 -4.10
CA GLU A 124 13.19 -6.16 -4.00
C GLU A 124 12.84 -4.82 -3.38
N LYS A 125 13.86 -4.07 -2.97
CA LYS A 125 13.67 -2.71 -2.49
C LYS A 125 13.26 -1.82 -3.67
N ILE A 126 12.30 -0.94 -3.41
CA ILE A 126 12.02 0.15 -4.34
C ILE A 126 12.98 1.29 -3.98
N ASP A 127 13.79 1.73 -4.95
CA ASP A 127 14.54 2.98 -4.84
C ASP A 127 13.54 4.15 -4.87
N VAL A 128 13.60 5.00 -3.86
CA VAL A 128 12.70 6.16 -3.66
C VAL A 128 13.49 7.46 -3.65
#